data_AF-A0A8S3QKP9-F1
#
_entry.id   AF-A0A8S3QKP9-F1
#
_cell.length_a   1.000
_cell.length_b   1.000
_cell.length_c   1.000
_cell.angle_alpha   90.00
_cell.angle_beta   90.00
_cell.angle_gamma   90.00
#
_symmetry.space_group_name_H-M   'P 1'
#
loop_
_entity.id
_entity.type
_entity.pdbx_description
1 polymer ?
#
loop_
_entity_poly.entity_id
_entity_poly.type
_entity_poly.pdbx_seq_one_letter_code
_entity_poly.pdbx_strand_id
1 'polypeptide(L)'
;MMEQWRQNRIVYLTENVNDLVRNGENNIRKMKAQQAADIVSTKKRTIHELELRMKAEGLANAFKEKSLSEEDLIRIFNKTYANWVSTLEHTNPIEKRSIEEDIEKILFELFQADSRLIRDEMKRKEHTLYEKMDMLENSISIDELKDSYISISQAWFKRMFKVKKEQCKQHAVGIINIILGKIDNFLGSVMFEDSPFEKPHVKEVFMIIIDSINKHNAGIDETQSFTFTAALRVKMAVHVAKYITVVFTIMDKRYDANHNVMAQIGNYKISTWEYFKDIYKNKKDEVTTANLLFRKVEKIVKSEIENNLPRMIVKTIIEEHFPTKHSLMVAVMTDLANEDDFNGYLWYITDAENFVLKWITKFTNDSIFKADQKSKYMLIVAYVIEKYLKRIRYCLEFATMISMESNSDVYKWVKVFETSLAEHIPVPIGTFSVPDNLKFVDFTNLNKCFLDQLNDMQDSLLSEFHNDSKTVFFWKGRESL
;
A
#
# COMPACT_ATOMS: atom_id res chain seq x y z
N MET A 1 3.80 -8.72 48.37
CA MET A 1 4.40 -9.11 47.09
C MET A 1 3.35 -9.30 45.99
N MET A 2 2.33 -10.15 46.15
CA MET A 2 1.22 -10.28 45.18
C MET A 2 0.42 -8.99 44.96
N GLU A 3 0.08 -8.27 46.03
CA GLU A 3 -0.70 -7.02 45.91
C GLU A 3 0.07 -5.93 45.16
N GLN A 4 1.39 -5.90 45.33
CA GLN A 4 2.28 -4.95 44.67
C GLN A 4 2.46 -5.29 43.17
N TRP A 5 2.53 -6.59 42.83
CA TRP A 5 2.51 -7.06 41.44
C TRP A 5 1.18 -6.74 40.75
N ARG A 6 0.06 -6.92 41.44
CA ARG A 6 -1.28 -6.59 40.93
C ARG A 6 -1.44 -5.10 40.67
N GLN A 7 -1.05 -4.23 41.61
CA GLN A 7 -1.10 -2.78 41.43
C GLN A 7 -0.24 -2.32 40.24
N ASN A 8 1.00 -2.83 40.15
CA ASN A 8 1.90 -2.50 39.03
C ASN A 8 1.35 -2.96 37.68
N ARG A 9 0.69 -4.14 37.64
CA ARG A 9 0.08 -4.67 36.42
C ARG A 9 -1.14 -3.85 35.98
N ILE A 10 -1.94 -3.35 36.93
CA ILE A 10 -3.08 -2.47 36.64
C ILE A 10 -2.58 -1.15 36.06
N VAL A 11 -1.58 -0.52 36.69
CA VAL A 11 -0.98 0.73 36.17
C VAL A 11 -0.46 0.55 34.74
N TYR A 12 0.31 -0.51 34.50
CA TYR A 12 0.83 -0.85 33.17
C TYR A 12 -0.28 -1.08 32.12
N LEU A 13 -1.35 -1.78 32.49
CA LEU A 13 -2.48 -2.00 31.58
C LEU A 13 -3.24 -0.70 31.31
N THR A 14 -3.42 0.16 32.31
CA THR A 14 -4.07 1.46 32.15
C THR A 14 -3.26 2.38 31.25
N GLU A 15 -1.93 2.42 31.40
CA GLU A 15 -1.03 3.19 30.52
C GLU A 15 -1.12 2.70 29.07
N ASN A 16 -1.04 1.38 28.84
CA ASN A 16 -1.18 0.81 27.50
C ASN A 16 -2.54 1.11 26.86
N VAL A 17 -3.63 1.04 27.64
CA VAL A 17 -4.98 1.39 27.14
C VAL A 17 -5.04 2.87 26.76
N ASN A 18 -4.49 3.76 27.59
CA ASN A 18 -4.47 5.19 27.31
C ASN A 18 -3.64 5.52 26.06
N ASP A 19 -2.50 4.86 25.88
CA ASP A 19 -1.67 5.02 24.67
C ASP A 19 -2.39 4.52 23.42
N LEU A 20 -3.07 3.36 23.50
CA LEU A 20 -3.88 2.83 22.40
C LEU A 20 -5.03 3.78 22.04
N VAL A 21 -5.73 4.34 23.04
CA VAL A 21 -6.82 5.30 22.82
C VAL A 21 -6.27 6.58 22.17
N ARG A 22 -5.19 7.14 22.70
CA ARG A 22 -4.57 8.37 22.15
C ARG A 22 -4.09 8.16 20.71
N ASN A 23 -3.50 7.00 20.42
CA ASN A 23 -3.08 6.65 19.06
C ASN A 23 -4.28 6.48 18.13
N GLY A 24 -5.35 5.82 18.59
CA GLY A 24 -6.61 5.70 17.85
C GLY A 24 -7.26 7.06 17.53
N GLU A 25 -7.32 7.96 18.51
CA GLU A 25 -7.86 9.32 18.31
C GLU A 25 -7.05 10.15 17.33
N ASN A 26 -5.71 10.08 17.41
CA ASN A 26 -4.82 10.75 16.47
C ASN A 26 -5.00 10.19 15.05
N ASN A 27 -5.10 8.88 14.89
CA ASN A 27 -5.34 8.25 13.59
C ASN A 27 -6.68 8.69 12.99
N ILE A 28 -7.76 8.71 13.78
CA ILE A 28 -9.07 9.19 13.32
C ILE A 28 -9.01 10.67 12.87
N ARG A 29 -8.28 11.53 13.61
CA ARG A 29 -8.11 12.94 13.22
C ARG A 29 -7.33 13.08 11.92
N LYS A 30 -6.25 12.33 11.74
CA LYS A 30 -5.47 12.29 10.50
C LYS A 30 -6.33 11.83 9.33
N MET A 31 -7.06 10.72 9.47
CA MET A 31 -7.97 10.20 8.44
C MET A 31 -9.02 11.24 8.03
N LYS A 32 -9.60 11.99 8.97
CA LYS A 32 -10.55 13.07 8.66
C LYS A 32 -9.91 14.23 7.89
N ALA A 33 -8.71 14.64 8.29
CA ALA A 33 -7.99 15.72 7.61
C ALA A 33 -7.61 15.31 6.18
N GLN A 34 -7.16 14.08 6.01
CA GLN A 34 -6.85 13.49 4.72
C GLN A 34 -8.07 13.40 3.82
N GLN A 35 -9.19 12.86 4.32
CA GLN A 35 -10.45 12.80 3.59
C GLN A 35 -10.93 14.20 3.13
N ALA A 36 -10.76 15.22 3.96
CA ALA A 36 -11.10 16.60 3.57
C ALA A 36 -10.18 17.14 2.45
N ALA A 37 -8.88 16.86 2.52
CA ALA A 37 -7.93 17.20 1.47
C ALA A 37 -8.25 16.48 0.15
N ASP A 38 -8.62 15.20 0.22
CA ASP A 38 -9.00 14.38 -0.93
C ASP A 38 -10.28 14.91 -1.61
N ILE A 39 -11.26 15.35 -0.83
CA ILE A 39 -12.48 15.99 -1.37
C ILE A 39 -12.13 17.26 -2.16
N VAL A 40 -11.26 18.11 -1.60
CA VAL A 40 -10.85 19.37 -2.27
C VAL A 40 -10.02 19.08 -3.52
N SER A 41 -9.09 18.13 -3.44
CA SER A 41 -8.28 17.64 -4.57
C SER A 41 -9.17 17.09 -5.68
N THR A 42 -10.09 16.19 -5.34
CA THR A 42 -11.06 15.59 -6.26
C THR A 42 -11.89 16.65 -6.97
N LYS A 43 -12.38 17.66 -6.24
CA LYS A 43 -13.16 18.75 -6.85
C LYS A 43 -12.34 19.56 -7.85
N LYS A 44 -11.09 19.90 -7.53
CA LYS A 44 -10.18 20.59 -8.47
C LYS A 44 -9.88 19.72 -9.70
N ARG A 45 -9.65 18.43 -9.49
CA ARG A 45 -9.45 17.45 -10.57
C ARG A 45 -10.64 17.45 -11.53
N THR A 46 -11.86 17.30 -11.03
CA THR A 46 -13.07 17.25 -11.87
C THR A 46 -13.24 18.50 -12.73
N ILE A 47 -12.86 19.68 -12.21
CA ILE A 47 -12.87 20.94 -12.97
C ILE A 47 -11.87 20.87 -14.13
N HIS A 48 -10.63 20.47 -13.87
CA HIS A 48 -9.60 20.38 -14.92
C HIS A 48 -9.90 19.28 -15.95
N GLU A 49 -10.45 18.14 -15.52
CA GLU A 49 -10.92 17.08 -16.43
C GLU A 49 -12.02 17.59 -17.37
N LEU A 50 -12.98 18.37 -16.85
CA LEU A 50 -14.05 18.97 -17.64
C LEU A 50 -13.48 19.99 -18.66
N GLU A 51 -12.57 20.86 -18.24
CA GLU A 51 -11.92 21.83 -19.12
C GLU A 51 -11.16 21.17 -20.27
N LEU A 52 -10.36 20.13 -19.97
CA LEU A 52 -9.63 19.41 -21.00
C LEU A 52 -10.59 18.73 -21.98
N ARG A 53 -11.70 18.17 -21.48
CA ARG A 53 -12.73 17.58 -22.34
C ARG A 53 -13.37 18.62 -23.24
N MET A 54 -13.80 19.77 -22.72
CA MET A 54 -14.42 20.83 -23.52
C MET A 54 -13.47 21.31 -24.64
N LYS A 55 -12.17 21.40 -24.34
CA LYS A 55 -11.15 21.71 -25.36
C LYS A 55 -11.04 20.61 -26.41
N ALA A 56 -11.07 19.34 -25.99
CA ALA A 56 -11.06 18.20 -26.90
C ALA A 56 -12.30 18.15 -27.81
N GLU A 57 -13.50 18.45 -27.29
CA GLU A 57 -14.74 18.55 -28.08
C GLU A 57 -14.68 19.70 -29.09
N GLY A 58 -14.27 20.89 -28.64
CA GLY A 58 -14.11 22.05 -29.51
C GLY A 58 -13.11 21.76 -30.64
N LEU A 59 -12.03 21.04 -30.31
CA LEU A 59 -11.03 20.61 -31.28
C LEU A 59 -11.62 19.59 -32.27
N ALA A 60 -12.28 18.53 -31.79
CA ALA A 60 -12.87 17.52 -32.66
C ALA A 60 -13.89 18.13 -33.63
N ASN A 61 -14.76 19.02 -33.14
CA ASN A 61 -15.75 19.73 -33.96
C ASN A 61 -15.09 20.67 -35.00
N ALA A 62 -14.00 21.36 -34.65
CA ALA A 62 -13.27 22.23 -35.58
C ALA A 62 -12.56 21.48 -36.72
N PHE A 63 -12.31 20.18 -36.53
CA PHE A 63 -11.62 19.33 -37.51
C PHE A 63 -12.52 18.25 -38.12
N LYS A 64 -13.78 18.13 -37.69
CA LYS A 64 -14.75 17.08 -38.07
C LYS A 64 -14.94 16.90 -39.58
N GLU A 65 -14.83 17.98 -40.35
CA GLU A 65 -14.99 17.98 -41.81
C GLU A 65 -13.65 17.87 -42.57
N LYS A 66 -12.52 17.85 -41.86
CA LYS A 66 -11.18 17.79 -42.45
C LYS A 66 -10.68 16.36 -42.38
N SER A 67 -10.33 15.77 -43.51
CA SER A 67 -9.73 14.43 -43.55
C SER A 67 -8.25 14.50 -43.17
N LEU A 68 -7.97 14.43 -41.87
CA LEU A 68 -6.63 14.37 -41.30
C LEU A 68 -6.19 12.92 -41.03
N SER A 69 -4.88 12.70 -41.15
CA SER A 69 -4.22 11.46 -40.71
C SER A 69 -4.27 11.30 -39.19
N GLU A 70 -4.14 10.06 -38.69
CA GLU A 70 -4.10 9.81 -37.25
C GLU A 70 -2.89 10.49 -36.58
N GLU A 71 -1.76 10.56 -37.27
CA GLU A 71 -0.55 11.25 -36.81
C GLU A 71 -0.76 12.76 -36.67
N ASP A 72 -1.44 13.39 -37.63
CA ASP A 72 -1.80 14.81 -37.55
C ASP A 72 -2.76 15.09 -36.41
N LEU A 73 -3.75 14.22 -36.21
CA LEU A 73 -4.70 14.32 -35.10
C LEU A 73 -3.99 14.23 -33.74
N ILE A 74 -3.08 13.27 -33.58
CA ILE A 74 -2.26 13.13 -32.37
C ILE A 74 -1.44 14.40 -32.13
N ARG A 75 -0.80 14.93 -33.17
CA ARG A 75 0.00 16.16 -33.07
C ARG A 75 -0.84 17.36 -32.62
N ILE A 76 -2.02 17.55 -33.21
CA ILE A 76 -2.92 18.67 -32.90
C ILE A 76 -3.46 18.55 -31.46
N PHE A 77 -3.87 17.35 -31.06
CA PHE A 77 -4.33 17.10 -29.69
C PHE A 77 -3.20 17.32 -28.68
N ASN A 78 -2.01 16.76 -28.92
CA ASN A 78 -0.86 16.92 -28.04
C ASN A 78 -0.44 18.39 -27.90
N LYS A 79 -0.49 19.17 -28.99
CA LYS A 79 -0.22 20.62 -28.96
C LYS A 79 -1.26 21.36 -28.11
N THR A 80 -2.54 21.03 -28.27
CA THR A 80 -3.64 21.64 -27.50
C THR A 80 -3.54 21.30 -26.02
N TYR A 81 -3.23 20.04 -25.71
CA TYR A 81 -2.98 19.56 -24.35
C TYR A 81 -1.78 20.26 -23.72
N ALA A 82 -0.63 20.32 -24.41
CA ALA A 82 0.58 20.96 -23.90
C ALA A 82 0.36 22.46 -23.62
N ASN A 83 -0.33 23.16 -24.53
CA ASN A 83 -0.69 24.56 -24.32
C ASN A 83 -1.60 24.74 -23.11
N TRP A 84 -2.63 23.92 -22.94
CA TRP A 84 -3.50 24.02 -21.77
C TRP A 84 -2.75 23.64 -20.47
N VAL A 85 -1.95 22.59 -20.48
CA VAL A 85 -1.13 22.21 -19.31
C VAL A 85 -0.18 23.33 -18.90
N SER A 86 0.44 24.03 -19.86
CA SER A 86 1.28 25.20 -19.55
C SER A 86 0.51 26.36 -18.91
N THR A 87 -0.81 26.40 -19.03
CA THR A 87 -1.66 27.38 -18.32
C THR A 87 -2.07 26.95 -16.92
N LEU A 88 -1.83 25.69 -16.53
CA LEU A 88 -2.13 25.15 -15.21
C LEU A 88 -0.99 25.40 -14.18
N GLU A 89 0.20 25.79 -14.64
CA GLU A 89 1.38 25.96 -13.80
C GLU A 89 1.46 27.34 -13.15
N HIS A 90 0.65 27.60 -12.11
CA HIS A 90 0.95 28.61 -11.06
C HIS A 90 0.38 28.27 -9.68
N THR A 91 -0.30 27.14 -9.51
CA THR A 91 -0.86 26.72 -8.21
C THR A 91 0.11 25.80 -7.47
N ASN A 92 1.08 26.43 -6.80
CA ASN A 92 2.03 25.87 -5.84
C ASN A 92 3.00 24.81 -6.41
N PRO A 93 4.25 25.19 -6.75
CA PRO A 93 5.31 24.19 -6.75
C PRO A 93 5.38 23.62 -5.34
N ILE A 94 5.03 22.34 -5.19
CA ILE A 94 5.32 21.59 -3.97
C ILE A 94 6.84 21.69 -3.82
N GLU A 95 7.31 22.42 -2.81
CA GLU A 95 8.74 22.43 -2.47
C GLU A 95 9.18 20.98 -2.36
N LYS A 96 10.15 20.58 -3.19
CA LYS A 96 10.76 19.26 -3.10
C LYS A 96 11.39 19.14 -1.72
N ARG A 97 10.65 18.56 -0.78
CA ARG A 97 11.13 18.22 0.55
C ARG A 97 12.20 17.14 0.39
N SER A 98 13.38 17.38 0.95
CA SER A 98 14.42 16.37 1.03
C SER A 98 14.10 15.41 2.19
N ILE A 99 13.55 14.24 1.86
CA ILE A 99 13.26 13.18 2.84
C ILE A 99 14.53 12.76 3.58
N GLU A 100 15.66 12.72 2.87
CA GLU A 100 16.97 12.40 3.43
C GLU A 100 17.40 13.43 4.49
N GLU A 101 17.27 14.73 4.22
CA GLU A 101 17.59 15.78 5.19
C GLU A 101 16.69 15.71 6.43
N ASP A 102 15.40 15.39 6.24
CA ASP A 102 14.47 15.26 7.34
C ASP A 102 14.79 14.05 8.23
N ILE A 103 15.18 12.92 7.64
CA ILE A 103 15.61 11.73 8.38
C ILE A 103 16.92 11.99 9.10
N GLU A 104 17.90 12.60 8.45
CA GLU A 104 19.18 12.97 9.05
C GLU A 104 18.97 13.92 10.24
N LYS A 105 18.12 14.94 10.08
CA LYS A 105 17.80 15.86 11.16
C LYS A 105 17.19 15.15 12.37
N ILE A 106 16.23 14.25 12.15
CA ILE A 106 15.59 13.49 13.23
C ILE A 106 16.60 12.55 13.92
N LEU A 107 17.48 11.93 13.14
CA LEU A 107 18.57 11.10 13.68
C LEU A 107 19.48 11.91 14.61
N PHE A 108 19.91 13.10 14.21
CA PHE A 108 20.72 13.97 15.07
C PHE A 108 19.94 14.52 16.27
N GLU A 109 18.64 14.77 16.14
CA GLU A 109 17.77 15.18 17.25
C GLU A 109 17.68 14.09 18.34
N LEU A 110 17.46 12.83 17.95
CA LEU A 110 17.24 11.73 18.90
C LEU A 110 18.53 11.18 19.52
N PHE A 111 19.65 11.25 18.79
CA PHE A 111 20.94 10.71 19.21
C PHE A 111 21.96 11.82 19.51
N GLN A 112 21.50 12.96 20.03
CA GLN A 112 22.32 14.15 20.24
C GLN A 112 23.62 13.87 21.03
N ALA A 113 23.53 13.05 22.09
CA ALA A 113 24.67 12.65 22.91
C ALA A 113 25.76 11.87 22.13
N ASP A 114 25.37 11.20 21.06
CA ASP A 114 26.21 10.34 20.23
C ASP A 114 26.54 10.97 18.86
N SER A 115 26.33 12.28 18.70
CA SER A 115 26.47 13.02 17.42
C SER A 115 27.81 12.77 16.69
N ARG A 116 28.90 12.56 17.43
CA ARG A 116 30.22 12.24 16.83
C ARG A 116 30.22 10.84 16.22
N LEU A 117 29.68 9.85 16.92
CA LEU A 117 29.56 8.48 16.44
C LEU A 117 28.67 8.40 15.20
N ILE A 118 27.57 9.18 15.15
CA ILE A 118 26.70 9.25 13.97
C ILE A 118 27.48 9.73 12.75
N ARG A 119 28.21 10.85 12.86
CA ARG A 119 29.02 11.38 11.76
C ARG A 119 30.07 10.39 11.29
N ASP A 120 30.72 9.71 12.22
CA ASP A 120 31.76 8.72 11.89
C ASP A 120 31.17 7.49 11.20
N GLU A 121 29.97 7.05 11.61
CA GLU A 121 29.30 5.90 11.00
C GLU A 121 28.69 6.25 9.64
N MET A 122 28.10 7.45 9.47
CA MET A 122 27.59 7.93 8.17
C MET A 122 28.69 8.09 7.12
N LYS A 123 29.91 8.45 7.54
CA LYS A 123 31.09 8.53 6.64
C LYS A 123 31.63 7.18 6.20
N ARG A 124 31.27 6.09 6.87
CA ARG A 124 31.72 4.76 6.47
C ARG A 124 30.97 4.35 5.21
N LYS A 125 31.73 4.08 4.14
CA LYS A 125 31.23 3.37 2.97
C LYS A 125 30.93 1.93 3.40
N GLU A 126 29.66 1.64 3.66
CA GLU A 126 29.19 0.26 3.79
C GLU A 126 28.82 -0.30 2.43
N HIS A 127 28.96 -1.61 2.29
CA HIS A 127 28.51 -2.39 1.13
C HIS A 127 27.02 -2.74 1.18
N THR A 128 26.18 -1.91 1.79
CA THR A 128 24.73 -2.16 1.85
C THR A 128 24.05 -1.50 0.65
N LEU A 129 23.91 -2.31 -0.40
CA LEU A 129 23.09 -2.04 -1.59
C LEU A 129 21.61 -2.16 -1.23
N TYR A 130 21.04 -1.16 -0.56
CA TYR A 130 19.59 -1.00 -0.52
C TYR A 130 19.11 -0.41 -1.85
N GLU A 131 19.23 -1.18 -2.93
CA GLU A 131 18.71 -0.81 -4.25
C GLU A 131 17.24 -1.24 -4.42
N LYS A 132 16.71 -2.07 -3.50
CA LYS A 132 15.34 -2.60 -3.49
C LYS A 132 14.79 -2.69 -2.05
N MET A 133 13.46 -2.88 -1.91
CA MET A 133 12.77 -3.16 -0.62
C MET A 133 13.09 -4.59 -0.13
N ASP A 134 14.36 -4.84 0.21
CA ASP A 134 14.76 -6.06 0.89
C ASP A 134 14.56 -5.88 2.41
N MET A 135 14.11 -6.92 3.10
CA MET A 135 13.82 -6.87 4.55
C MET A 135 15.06 -6.48 5.36
N LEU A 136 14.90 -5.69 6.42
CA LEU A 136 15.97 -5.42 7.38
C LEU A 136 16.32 -6.66 8.21
N GLU A 137 15.39 -7.57 8.43
CA GLU A 137 15.65 -8.81 9.16
C GLU A 137 16.83 -9.60 8.55
N ASN A 138 17.78 -10.01 9.39
CA ASN A 138 19.02 -10.69 8.98
C ASN A 138 20.01 -9.86 8.15
N SER A 139 19.80 -8.54 8.04
CA SER A 139 20.74 -7.64 7.33
C SER A 139 22.01 -7.31 8.10
N ILE A 140 22.10 -7.69 9.38
CA ILE A 140 23.32 -7.58 10.20
C ILE A 140 23.76 -8.99 10.59
N SER A 141 24.93 -9.39 10.08
CA SER A 141 25.52 -10.70 10.36
C SER A 141 26.35 -10.72 11.65
N ILE A 142 26.67 -11.93 12.13
CA ILE A 142 27.58 -12.12 13.27
C ILE A 142 28.97 -11.54 12.97
N ASP A 143 29.44 -11.65 11.73
CA ASP A 143 30.76 -11.17 11.30
C ASP A 143 30.86 -9.64 11.29
N GLU A 144 29.74 -8.94 11.11
CA GLU A 144 29.65 -7.48 11.20
C GLU A 144 29.59 -6.96 12.64
N LEU A 145 29.37 -7.85 13.61
CA LEU A 145 29.26 -7.51 15.02
C LEU A 145 30.65 -7.37 15.68
N LYS A 146 31.13 -6.12 15.73
CA LYS A 146 32.39 -5.77 16.40
C LYS A 146 32.33 -6.07 17.89
N ASP A 147 33.46 -6.48 18.45
CA ASP A 147 33.60 -6.72 19.88
C ASP A 147 33.29 -5.50 20.75
N SER A 148 33.48 -4.30 20.22
CA SER A 148 33.16 -3.02 20.89
C SER A 148 31.65 -2.75 20.99
N TYR A 149 30.81 -3.54 20.31
CA TYR A 149 29.36 -3.33 20.30
C TYR A 149 28.65 -3.96 21.50
N ILE A 150 29.30 -4.92 22.15
CA ILE A 150 28.78 -5.64 23.32
C ILE A 150 29.71 -5.41 24.52
N SER A 151 29.14 -5.13 25.69
CA SER A 151 29.85 -5.12 26.97
C SER A 151 29.41 -6.30 27.83
N ILE A 152 30.37 -7.11 28.30
CA ILE A 152 30.10 -8.29 29.14
C ILE A 152 30.18 -7.88 30.62
N SER A 153 29.12 -8.14 31.39
CA SER A 153 29.05 -7.88 32.84
C SER A 153 30.09 -8.73 33.60
N GLN A 154 30.98 -8.10 34.39
CA GLN A 154 32.26 -8.70 34.78
C GLN A 154 32.37 -9.33 36.18
N ALA A 155 31.37 -9.30 37.08
CA ALA A 155 31.68 -9.61 38.49
C ALA A 155 31.69 -11.12 38.86
N TRP A 156 30.66 -11.88 38.50
CA TRP A 156 30.50 -13.28 38.97
C TRP A 156 30.49 -14.32 37.83
N PHE A 157 30.01 -13.95 36.65
CA PHE A 157 29.91 -14.83 35.48
C PHE A 157 31.28 -15.31 34.95
N LYS A 158 32.31 -14.45 34.92
CA LYS A 158 33.67 -14.86 34.51
C LYS A 158 34.28 -15.94 35.41
N ARG A 159 33.82 -16.05 36.66
CA ARG A 159 34.33 -17.02 37.65
C ARG A 159 33.60 -18.36 37.58
N MET A 160 32.31 -18.39 37.23
CA MET A 160 31.53 -19.64 37.20
C MET A 160 31.29 -20.21 35.80
N PHE A 161 31.18 -19.38 34.76
CA PHE A 161 30.86 -19.84 33.41
C PHE A 161 31.88 -19.30 32.42
N LYS A 162 32.60 -20.20 31.74
CA LYS A 162 33.35 -19.87 30.51
C LYS A 162 32.34 -19.54 29.39
N VAL A 163 31.55 -18.48 29.53
CA VAL A 163 30.66 -18.01 28.48
C VAL A 163 31.55 -17.61 27.30
N LYS A 164 31.45 -18.36 26.20
CA LYS A 164 32.24 -18.06 25.01
C LYS A 164 31.67 -16.78 24.40
N LYS A 165 32.54 -15.79 24.16
CA LYS A 165 32.18 -14.50 23.54
C LYS A 165 31.35 -14.66 22.27
N GLU A 166 31.59 -15.74 21.53
CA GLU A 166 30.84 -16.14 20.33
C GLU A 166 29.34 -16.40 20.59
N GLN A 167 29.00 -17.01 21.74
CA GLN A 167 27.61 -17.25 22.12
C GLN A 167 26.88 -15.94 22.45
N CYS A 168 27.57 -14.98 23.06
CA CYS A 168 27.03 -13.64 23.28
C CYS A 168 26.78 -12.90 21.96
N LYS A 169 27.67 -13.06 20.97
CA LYS A 169 27.47 -12.47 19.63
C LYS A 169 26.27 -13.09 18.91
N GLN A 170 26.14 -14.41 18.94
CA GLN A 170 24.99 -15.11 18.36
C GLN A 170 23.67 -14.65 18.99
N HIS A 171 23.63 -14.55 20.33
CA HIS A 171 22.45 -14.07 21.03
C HIS A 171 22.17 -12.58 20.73
N ALA A 172 23.21 -11.76 20.64
CA ALA A 172 23.10 -10.36 20.25
C ALA A 172 22.50 -10.19 18.85
N VAL A 173 22.95 -10.98 17.88
CA VAL A 173 22.38 -10.97 16.52
C VAL A 173 20.92 -11.39 16.53
N GLY A 174 20.54 -12.40 17.32
CA GLY A 174 19.14 -12.78 17.50
C GLY A 174 18.28 -11.60 17.98
N ILE A 175 18.75 -10.85 18.99
CA ILE A 175 18.02 -9.68 19.49
C ILE A 175 18.00 -8.55 18.46
N ILE A 176 19.10 -8.30 17.75
CA ILE A 176 19.16 -7.30 16.68
C ILE A 176 18.14 -7.63 15.59
N ASN A 177 18.05 -8.89 15.16
CA ASN A 177 17.07 -9.33 14.16
C ASN A 177 15.63 -9.15 14.66
N ILE A 178 15.34 -9.41 15.93
CA ILE A 178 14.02 -9.13 16.52
C ILE A 178 13.70 -7.63 16.46
N ILE A 179 14.68 -6.75 16.71
CA ILE A 179 14.48 -5.29 16.63
C ILE A 179 14.23 -4.87 15.17
N LEU A 180 15.04 -5.36 14.24
CA LEU A 180 14.89 -5.06 12.81
C LEU A 180 13.55 -5.58 12.26
N GLY A 181 13.12 -6.77 12.64
CA GLY A 181 11.81 -7.31 12.29
C GLY A 181 10.64 -6.49 12.85
N LYS A 182 10.77 -5.87 14.02
CA LYS A 182 9.75 -4.91 14.53
C LYS A 182 9.67 -3.64 13.67
N ILE A 183 10.80 -3.18 13.16
CA ILE A 183 10.87 -2.00 12.28
C ILE A 183 10.25 -2.35 10.92
N ASP A 184 10.59 -3.50 10.34
CA ASP A 184 9.97 -3.98 9.10
C ASP A 184 8.45 -4.09 9.26
N ASN A 185 7.97 -4.66 10.36
CA ASN A 185 6.53 -4.74 10.66
C ASN A 185 5.85 -3.36 10.75
N PHE A 186 6.49 -2.40 11.41
CA PHE A 186 5.97 -1.04 11.51
C PHE A 186 5.91 -0.36 10.13
N LEU A 187 7.02 -0.41 9.38
CA LEU A 187 7.10 0.18 8.04
C LEU A 187 6.13 -0.48 7.07
N GLY A 188 5.94 -1.80 7.17
CA GLY A 188 4.91 -2.52 6.43
C GLY A 188 3.54 -1.87 6.64
N SER A 189 3.12 -1.65 7.89
CA SER A 189 1.83 -1.02 8.19
C SER A 189 1.71 0.41 7.65
N VAL A 190 2.77 1.21 7.75
CA VAL A 190 2.80 2.60 7.27
C VAL A 190 2.75 2.67 5.74
N MET A 191 3.38 1.73 5.03
CA MET A 191 3.42 1.70 3.57
C MET A 191 2.07 1.38 2.90
N PHE A 192 1.11 0.80 3.63
CA PHE A 192 -0.26 0.58 3.14
C PHE A 192 -1.17 1.78 3.34
N GLU A 193 -0.77 2.73 4.19
CA GLU A 193 -1.47 4.00 4.27
C GLU A 193 -1.16 4.77 2.98
N ASP A 194 -2.20 5.15 2.23
CA ASP A 194 -2.07 6.02 1.06
C ASP A 194 -1.79 7.46 1.51
N SER A 195 -0.71 7.66 2.28
CA SER A 195 -0.39 8.88 3.02
C SER A 195 0.95 9.47 2.59
N PRO A 196 1.14 10.80 2.71
CA PRO A 196 2.42 11.44 2.39
C PRO A 196 3.49 11.11 3.44
N PHE A 197 4.76 11.40 3.12
CA PHE A 197 5.83 11.29 4.10
C PHE A 197 5.57 12.11 5.38
N GLU A 198 5.60 11.42 6.53
CA GLU A 198 5.38 12.00 7.85
C GLU A 198 6.59 11.83 8.79
N LYS A 199 7.16 12.95 9.26
CA LYS A 199 8.27 12.98 10.24
C LYS A 199 8.02 12.16 11.52
N PRO A 200 6.80 12.09 12.09
CA PRO A 200 6.50 11.20 13.21
C PRO A 200 6.82 9.72 12.96
N HIS A 201 6.64 9.21 11.73
CA HIS A 201 6.94 7.80 11.44
C HIS A 201 8.44 7.51 11.52
N VAL A 202 9.27 8.45 11.07
CA VAL A 202 10.73 8.37 11.24
C VAL A 202 11.12 8.35 12.72
N LYS A 203 10.48 9.19 13.55
CA LYS A 203 10.72 9.20 14.99
C LYS A 203 10.38 7.87 15.64
N GLU A 204 9.24 7.28 15.27
CA GLU A 204 8.80 5.99 15.79
C GLU A 204 9.82 4.87 15.48
N VAL A 205 10.33 4.82 14.25
CA VAL A 205 11.36 3.84 13.84
C VAL A 205 12.60 3.92 14.75
N PHE A 206 13.11 5.12 15.01
CA PHE A 206 14.27 5.28 15.89
C PHE A 206 13.94 4.99 17.36
N MET A 207 12.72 5.29 17.81
CA MET A 207 12.27 4.94 19.15
C MET A 207 12.21 3.43 19.37
N ILE A 208 11.81 2.63 18.37
CA ILE A 208 11.85 1.16 18.46
C ILE A 208 13.27 0.66 18.80
N ILE A 209 14.31 1.23 18.17
CA ILE A 209 15.71 0.89 18.43
C ILE A 209 16.09 1.29 19.86
N ILE A 210 15.82 2.55 20.24
CA ILE A 210 16.18 3.11 21.55
C ILE A 210 15.52 2.30 22.67
N ASP A 211 14.22 2.06 22.58
CA ASP A 211 13.44 1.38 23.60
C ASP A 211 13.82 -0.09 23.71
N SER A 212 14.03 -0.78 22.59
CA SER A 212 14.39 -2.21 22.62
C SER A 212 15.78 -2.43 23.22
N ILE A 213 16.75 -1.56 22.89
CA ILE A 213 18.09 -1.61 23.48
C ILE A 213 18.05 -1.22 24.96
N ASN A 214 17.30 -0.17 25.32
CA ASN A 214 17.17 0.24 26.72
C ASN A 214 16.50 -0.85 27.57
N LYS A 215 15.43 -1.48 27.06
CA LYS A 215 14.76 -2.61 27.74
C LYS A 215 15.70 -3.78 27.94
N HIS A 216 16.48 -4.15 26.91
CA HIS A 216 17.50 -5.18 27.04
C HIS A 216 18.54 -4.79 28.10
N ASN A 217 19.09 -3.58 28.04
CA ASN A 217 20.11 -3.11 28.98
C ASN A 217 19.60 -2.88 30.41
N ALA A 218 18.29 -2.66 30.61
CA ALA A 218 17.68 -2.45 31.91
C ALA A 218 17.25 -3.76 32.60
N GLY A 219 17.06 -4.84 31.82
CA GLY A 219 16.65 -6.16 32.30
C GLY A 219 17.74 -6.97 33.00
N ILE A 220 18.79 -6.31 33.52
CA ILE A 220 19.95 -6.98 34.13
C ILE A 220 19.50 -7.74 35.39
N ASP A 221 19.29 -9.04 35.24
CA ASP A 221 19.18 -10.00 36.32
C ASP A 221 20.33 -11.03 36.24
N GLU A 222 20.25 -12.08 37.06
CA GLU A 222 21.26 -13.14 37.12
C GLU A 222 21.37 -13.98 35.82
N THR A 223 20.52 -13.75 34.80
CA THR A 223 20.49 -14.54 33.56
C THR A 223 21.10 -13.83 32.34
N GLN A 224 21.33 -12.52 32.41
CA GLN A 224 21.77 -11.72 31.26
C GLN A 224 23.31 -11.56 31.21
N SER A 225 23.93 -12.05 30.13
CA SER A 225 25.40 -12.13 30.02
C SER A 225 26.08 -10.88 29.46
N PHE A 226 25.35 -9.96 28.83
CA PHE A 226 25.90 -8.76 28.21
C PHE A 226 24.92 -7.60 28.09
N THR A 227 25.44 -6.42 27.77
CA THR A 227 24.69 -5.21 27.41
C THR A 227 25.17 -4.65 26.07
N PHE A 228 24.29 -3.92 25.40
CA PHE A 228 24.60 -3.21 24.16
C PHE A 228 25.17 -1.82 24.43
N THR A 229 26.18 -1.45 23.65
CA THR A 229 26.84 -0.14 23.76
C THR A 229 26.15 0.93 22.91
N ALA A 230 26.45 2.19 23.19
CA ALA A 230 26.05 3.32 22.35
C ALA A 230 26.55 3.18 20.90
N ALA A 231 27.73 2.58 20.70
CA ALA A 231 28.29 2.35 19.37
C ALA A 231 27.42 1.39 18.53
N LEU A 232 26.84 0.35 19.13
CA LEU A 232 25.89 -0.52 18.42
C LEU A 232 24.58 0.22 18.12
N ARG A 233 24.07 0.97 19.09
CA ARG A 233 22.82 1.73 18.94
C ARG A 233 22.91 2.70 17.76
N VAL A 234 24.02 3.45 17.67
CA VAL A 234 24.29 4.35 16.55
C VAL A 234 24.44 3.60 15.24
N LYS A 235 25.16 2.46 15.25
CA LYS A 235 25.31 1.59 14.08
C LYS A 235 23.95 1.18 13.51
N MET A 236 23.05 0.68 14.36
CA MET A 236 21.70 0.29 13.96
C MET A 236 20.89 1.50 13.48
N ALA A 237 20.96 2.63 14.17
CA ALA A 237 20.23 3.82 13.77
C ALA A 237 20.66 4.35 12.39
N VAL A 238 21.96 4.39 12.10
CA VAL A 238 22.48 4.81 10.78
C VAL A 238 22.15 3.79 9.69
N HIS A 239 22.23 2.50 9.99
CA HIS A 239 21.84 1.42 9.08
C HIS A 239 20.36 1.52 8.68
N VAL A 240 19.49 1.64 9.69
CA VAL A 240 18.05 1.80 9.49
C VAL A 240 17.72 3.12 8.79
N ALA A 241 18.44 4.21 9.09
CA ALA A 241 18.26 5.51 8.42
C ALA A 241 18.42 5.39 6.89
N LYS A 242 19.45 4.66 6.42
CA LYS A 242 19.67 4.41 4.98
C LYS A 242 18.50 3.66 4.36
N TYR A 243 18.01 2.62 5.03
CA TYR A 243 16.88 1.83 4.57
C TYR A 243 15.59 2.64 4.50
N ILE A 244 15.22 3.34 5.59
CA ILE A 244 13.96 4.08 5.63
C ILE A 244 13.95 5.28 4.67
N THR A 245 15.11 5.84 4.31
CA THR A 245 15.20 6.85 3.24
C THR A 245 14.67 6.30 1.92
N VAL A 246 15.03 5.06 1.56
CA VAL A 246 14.53 4.40 0.34
C VAL A 246 13.03 4.16 0.45
N VAL A 247 12.58 3.58 1.57
CA VAL A 247 11.17 3.25 1.81
C VAL A 247 10.28 4.49 1.76
N PHE A 248 10.58 5.53 2.53
CA PHE A 248 9.79 6.76 2.55
C PHE A 248 9.85 7.52 1.23
N THR A 249 10.95 7.45 0.49
CA THR A 249 11.02 8.03 -0.88
C THR A 249 10.07 7.33 -1.85
N ILE A 250 9.95 6.00 -1.76
CA ILE A 250 8.99 5.24 -2.58
C ILE A 250 7.56 5.60 -2.19
N MET A 251 7.28 5.67 -0.89
CA MET A 251 5.96 6.05 -0.36
C MET A 251 5.52 7.44 -0.85
N ASP A 252 6.39 8.43 -0.71
CA ASP A 252 6.10 9.83 -1.10
C ASP A 252 5.89 9.96 -2.61
N LYS A 253 6.71 9.25 -3.42
CA LYS A 253 6.50 9.18 -4.88
C LYS A 253 5.18 8.53 -5.27
N ARG A 254 4.77 7.48 -4.57
CA ARG A 254 3.48 6.80 -4.80
C ARG A 254 2.32 7.74 -4.46
N TYR A 255 2.40 8.40 -3.32
CA TYR A 255 1.41 9.38 -2.89
C TYR A 255 1.29 10.52 -3.91
N ASP A 256 2.42 11.08 -4.35
CA ASP A 256 2.46 12.10 -5.40
C ASP A 256 1.85 11.62 -6.72
N ALA A 257 2.18 10.40 -7.18
CA ALA A 257 1.62 9.84 -8.40
C ALA A 257 0.08 9.70 -8.32
N ASN A 258 -0.44 9.38 -7.13
CA ASN A 258 -1.86 9.19 -6.88
C ASN A 258 -2.63 10.50 -6.67
N HIS A 259 -2.02 11.52 -6.08
CA HIS A 259 -2.73 12.72 -5.59
C HIS A 259 -2.31 14.02 -6.26
N ASN A 260 -1.17 14.06 -6.96
CA ASN A 260 -0.76 15.25 -7.69
C ASN A 260 -1.72 15.49 -8.86
N VAL A 261 -2.37 16.65 -8.86
CA VAL A 261 -3.31 17.09 -9.90
C VAL A 261 -2.69 16.97 -11.29
N MET A 262 -1.40 17.27 -11.46
CA MET A 262 -0.71 17.16 -12.75
C MET A 262 -0.50 15.71 -13.18
N ALA A 263 -0.16 14.82 -12.25
CA ALA A 263 -0.04 13.38 -12.53
C ALA A 263 -1.41 12.78 -12.90
N GLN A 264 -2.46 13.16 -12.17
CA GLN A 264 -3.83 12.75 -12.45
C GLN A 264 -4.34 13.28 -13.81
N ILE A 265 -4.07 14.54 -14.16
CA ILE A 265 -4.36 15.12 -15.48
C ILE A 265 -3.57 14.44 -16.59
N GLY A 266 -2.32 14.05 -16.32
CA GLY A 266 -1.50 13.20 -17.19
C GLY A 266 -2.19 11.89 -17.53
N ASN A 267 -2.70 11.18 -16.52
CA ASN A 267 -3.45 9.95 -16.69
C ASN A 267 -4.77 10.16 -17.46
N TYR A 268 -5.44 11.31 -17.26
CA TYR A 268 -6.67 11.65 -17.97
C TYR A 268 -6.45 12.02 -19.46
N LYS A 269 -5.21 12.30 -19.86
CA LYS A 269 -4.87 12.63 -21.25
C LYS A 269 -5.24 11.51 -22.22
N ILE A 270 -4.96 10.26 -21.85
CA ILE A 270 -5.18 9.09 -22.72
C ILE A 270 -6.68 8.89 -22.98
N SER A 271 -7.50 8.94 -21.93
CA SER A 271 -8.95 8.81 -22.06
C SER A 271 -9.57 9.97 -22.86
N THR A 272 -9.03 11.18 -22.69
CA THR A 272 -9.48 12.37 -23.43
C THR A 272 -9.08 12.32 -24.91
N TRP A 273 -7.89 11.80 -25.23
CA TRP A 273 -7.44 11.59 -26.61
C TRP A 273 -8.39 10.67 -27.37
N GLU A 274 -8.74 9.55 -26.77
CA GLU A 274 -9.66 8.60 -27.37
C GLU A 274 -11.09 9.16 -27.49
N TYR A 275 -11.53 9.97 -26.52
CA TYR A 275 -12.81 10.69 -26.63
C TYR A 275 -12.82 11.68 -27.80
N PHE A 276 -11.73 12.45 -27.96
CA PHE A 276 -11.52 13.30 -29.14
C PHE A 276 -11.60 12.50 -30.45
N LYS A 277 -10.94 11.34 -30.50
CA LYS A 277 -10.92 10.45 -31.68
C LYS A 277 -12.31 9.92 -32.01
N ASP A 278 -13.09 9.54 -31.01
CA ASP A 278 -14.46 9.05 -31.18
C ASP A 278 -15.39 10.12 -31.76
N ILE A 279 -15.31 11.36 -31.25
CA ILE A 279 -16.09 12.49 -31.78
C ILE A 279 -15.66 12.82 -33.21
N TYR A 280 -14.34 12.91 -33.46
CA TYR A 280 -13.81 13.20 -34.79
C TYR A 280 -14.25 12.16 -35.84
N LYS A 281 -14.32 10.88 -35.46
CA LYS A 281 -14.78 9.78 -36.33
C LYS A 281 -16.30 9.68 -36.51
N ASN A 282 -17.08 10.64 -36.00
CA ASN A 282 -18.55 10.61 -36.05
C ASN A 282 -19.16 9.34 -35.44
N LYS A 283 -18.54 8.78 -34.39
CA LYS A 283 -19.22 7.72 -33.63
C LYS A 283 -20.50 8.30 -33.04
N LYS A 284 -21.57 7.50 -33.04
CA LYS A 284 -22.85 7.93 -32.47
C LYS A 284 -22.66 8.30 -30.99
N ASP A 285 -23.40 9.30 -30.54
CA ASP A 285 -23.27 9.87 -29.18
C ASP A 285 -23.47 8.83 -28.08
N GLU A 286 -24.31 7.80 -28.30
CA GLU A 286 -24.50 6.67 -27.38
C GLU A 286 -23.21 5.87 -27.19
N VAL A 287 -22.51 5.57 -28.30
CA VAL A 287 -21.28 4.77 -28.30
C VAL A 287 -20.17 5.54 -27.59
N THR A 288 -20.02 6.82 -27.92
CA THR A 288 -19.03 7.70 -27.32
C THR A 288 -19.28 7.87 -25.82
N THR A 289 -20.55 7.98 -25.40
CA THR A 289 -20.93 8.08 -23.98
C THR A 289 -20.71 6.76 -23.24
N ALA A 290 -21.06 5.62 -23.82
CA ALA A 290 -20.78 4.30 -23.25
C ALA A 290 -19.29 4.12 -22.97
N ASN A 291 -18.44 4.35 -23.99
CA ASN A 291 -16.98 4.23 -23.88
C ASN A 291 -16.42 5.08 -22.74
N LEU A 292 -16.96 6.29 -22.60
CA LEU A 292 -16.48 7.25 -21.64
C LEU A 292 -16.82 6.86 -20.20
N LEU A 293 -18.06 6.44 -19.97
CA LEU A 293 -18.51 5.99 -18.66
C LEU A 293 -17.88 4.66 -18.28
N PHE A 294 -17.74 3.74 -19.25
CA PHE A 294 -17.10 2.45 -19.06
C PHE A 294 -15.66 2.60 -18.55
N ARG A 295 -14.84 3.47 -19.13
CA ARG A 295 -13.46 3.70 -18.64
C ARG A 295 -13.38 4.16 -17.20
N LYS A 296 -14.36 4.96 -16.76
CA LYS A 296 -14.44 5.39 -15.36
C LYS A 296 -14.81 4.21 -14.47
N VAL A 297 -15.78 3.39 -14.88
CA VAL A 297 -16.15 2.15 -14.19
C VAL A 297 -14.97 1.20 -14.12
N GLU A 298 -14.29 0.92 -15.23
CA GLU A 298 -13.13 0.03 -15.31
C GLU A 298 -12.06 0.39 -14.29
N LYS A 299 -11.69 1.68 -14.22
CA LYS A 299 -10.70 2.16 -13.25
C LYS A 299 -11.14 1.95 -11.80
N ILE A 300 -12.40 2.24 -11.49
CA ILE A 300 -12.94 2.06 -10.12
C ILE A 300 -12.97 0.58 -9.75
N VAL A 301 -13.47 -0.26 -10.66
CA VAL A 301 -13.60 -1.70 -10.47
C VAL A 301 -12.24 -2.34 -10.28
N LYS A 302 -11.24 -1.99 -11.10
CA LYS A 302 -9.89 -2.49 -10.95
C LYS A 302 -9.30 -2.17 -9.57
N SER A 303 -9.35 -0.90 -9.16
CA SER A 303 -8.88 -0.46 -7.84
C SER A 303 -9.61 -1.21 -6.71
N GLU A 304 -10.93 -1.35 -6.83
CA GLU A 304 -11.74 -2.04 -5.82
C GLU A 304 -11.43 -3.55 -5.75
N ILE A 305 -11.17 -4.21 -6.89
CA ILE A 305 -10.72 -5.60 -6.91
C ILE A 305 -9.38 -5.72 -6.21
N GLU A 306 -8.39 -4.90 -6.59
CA GLU A 306 -7.05 -4.88 -6.00
C GLU A 306 -7.10 -4.68 -4.47
N ASN A 307 -7.96 -3.79 -3.99
CA ASN A 307 -8.13 -3.51 -2.56
C ASN A 307 -8.85 -4.64 -1.80
N ASN A 308 -9.81 -5.33 -2.42
CA ASN A 308 -10.56 -6.40 -1.74
C ASN A 308 -9.89 -7.77 -1.83
N LEU A 309 -9.01 -7.98 -2.81
CA LEU A 309 -8.43 -9.29 -3.06
C LEU A 309 -7.62 -9.85 -1.88
N PRO A 310 -6.74 -9.08 -1.19
CA PRO A 310 -6.02 -9.57 -0.01
C PRO A 310 -6.97 -10.06 1.09
N ARG A 311 -8.00 -9.27 1.39
CA ARG A 311 -9.02 -9.62 2.39
C ARG A 311 -9.77 -10.90 2.01
N MET A 312 -10.09 -11.08 0.73
CA MET A 312 -10.75 -12.29 0.25
C MET A 312 -9.84 -13.52 0.38
N ILE A 313 -8.55 -13.38 0.05
CA ILE A 313 -7.56 -14.46 0.21
C ILE A 313 -7.44 -14.86 1.68
N VAL A 314 -7.27 -13.89 2.57
CA VAL A 314 -7.20 -14.13 4.02
C VAL A 314 -8.46 -14.85 4.51
N LYS A 315 -9.64 -14.36 4.10
CA LYS A 315 -10.92 -14.97 4.47
C LYS A 315 -10.98 -16.44 4.02
N THR A 316 -10.61 -16.71 2.77
CA THR A 316 -10.58 -18.07 2.23
C THR A 316 -9.61 -18.97 3.00
N ILE A 317 -8.42 -18.48 3.37
CA ILE A 317 -7.45 -19.25 4.16
C ILE A 317 -8.00 -19.59 5.55
N ILE A 318 -8.59 -18.61 6.23
CA ILE A 318 -9.17 -18.79 7.55
C ILE A 318 -10.33 -19.78 7.47
N GLU A 319 -11.28 -19.59 6.55
CA GLU A 319 -12.48 -20.43 6.47
C GLU A 319 -12.17 -21.87 6.06
N GLU A 320 -11.21 -22.09 5.14
CA GLU A 320 -10.95 -23.43 4.60
C GLU A 320 -9.86 -24.21 5.34
N HIS A 321 -8.86 -23.52 5.91
CA HIS A 321 -7.69 -24.19 6.49
C HIS A 321 -7.57 -23.96 8.00
N PHE A 322 -7.86 -22.75 8.49
CA PHE A 322 -7.59 -22.38 9.88
C PHE A 322 -8.77 -21.65 10.54
N PRO A 323 -9.95 -22.30 10.67
CA PRO A 323 -11.15 -21.64 11.19
C PRO A 323 -10.99 -21.20 12.64
N THR A 324 -10.02 -21.77 13.36
CA THR A 324 -9.70 -21.43 14.75
C THR A 324 -8.20 -21.30 14.97
N LYS A 325 -7.82 -20.58 16.03
CA LYS A 325 -6.43 -20.54 16.51
C LYS A 325 -5.89 -21.95 16.80
N HIS A 326 -6.73 -22.84 17.34
CA HIS A 326 -6.32 -24.21 17.63
C HIS A 326 -5.97 -24.99 16.37
N SER A 327 -6.78 -24.89 15.31
CA SER A 327 -6.48 -25.54 14.01
C SER A 327 -5.18 -25.04 13.40
N LEU A 328 -4.87 -23.74 13.52
CA LEU A 328 -3.60 -23.18 13.08
C LEU A 328 -2.42 -23.76 13.87
N MET A 329 -2.54 -23.80 15.20
CA MET A 329 -1.49 -24.37 16.07
C MET A 329 -1.24 -25.85 15.74
N VAL A 330 -2.30 -26.63 15.53
CA VAL A 330 -2.17 -28.04 15.14
C VAL A 330 -1.45 -28.16 13.81
N ALA A 331 -1.84 -27.39 12.79
CA ALA A 331 -1.20 -27.44 11.48
C ALA A 331 0.31 -27.10 11.54
N VAL A 332 0.67 -26.03 12.25
CA VAL A 332 2.07 -25.63 12.47
C VAL A 332 2.86 -26.76 13.17
N MET A 333 2.31 -27.33 14.24
CA MET A 333 2.99 -28.39 14.99
C MET A 333 3.09 -29.69 14.19
N THR A 334 2.11 -30.00 13.35
CA THR A 334 2.13 -31.15 12.45
C THR A 334 3.20 -30.99 11.38
N ASP A 335 3.33 -29.81 10.77
CA ASP A 335 4.40 -29.55 9.80
C ASP A 335 5.79 -29.66 10.44
N LEU A 336 6.00 -29.06 11.62
CA LEU A 336 7.24 -29.18 12.37
C LEU A 336 7.59 -30.64 12.72
N ALA A 337 6.58 -31.44 13.06
CA ALA A 337 6.77 -32.86 13.35
C ALA A 337 7.13 -33.66 12.09
N ASN A 338 6.51 -33.33 10.95
CA ASN A 338 6.74 -34.00 9.68
C ASN A 338 8.13 -33.66 9.08
N GLU A 339 8.61 -32.43 9.28
CA GLU A 339 9.92 -31.98 8.83
C GLU A 339 11.06 -32.36 9.79
N ASP A 340 10.76 -32.96 10.95
CA ASP A 340 11.70 -33.24 12.05
C ASP A 340 12.55 -32.01 12.45
N ASP A 341 11.93 -30.82 12.41
CA ASP A 341 12.63 -29.54 12.60
C ASP A 341 12.63 -29.11 14.08
N PHE A 342 13.60 -29.64 14.84
CA PHE A 342 13.81 -29.28 16.24
C PHE A 342 14.11 -27.78 16.44
N ASN A 343 14.81 -27.14 15.49
CA ASN A 343 15.11 -25.70 15.58
C ASN A 343 13.84 -24.86 15.34
N GLY A 344 12.96 -25.32 14.45
CA GLY A 344 11.65 -24.73 14.23
C GLY A 344 10.77 -24.78 15.48
N TYR A 345 10.78 -25.89 16.23
CA TYR A 345 10.11 -25.95 17.54
C TYR A 345 10.66 -24.91 18.52
N LEU A 346 11.99 -24.78 18.63
CA LEU A 346 12.62 -23.78 19.49
C LEU A 346 12.24 -22.35 19.08
N TRP A 347 12.24 -22.06 17.77
CA TRP A 347 11.86 -20.75 17.27
C TRP A 347 10.38 -20.45 17.52
N TYR A 348 9.48 -21.41 17.26
CA TYR A 348 8.05 -21.25 17.56
C TYR A 348 7.77 -21.02 19.05
N ILE A 349 8.52 -21.65 19.97
CA ILE A 349 8.36 -21.43 21.41
C ILE A 349 8.88 -20.04 21.83
N THR A 350 10.01 -19.60 21.25
CA THR A 350 10.69 -18.36 21.65
C THR A 350 10.14 -17.12 20.97
N ASP A 351 9.62 -17.25 19.74
CA ASP A 351 9.04 -16.19 18.93
C ASP A 351 7.95 -16.76 17.99
N ALA A 352 6.85 -17.17 18.63
CA ALA A 352 5.69 -17.77 17.93
C ALA A 352 5.12 -16.86 16.84
N GLU A 353 5.17 -15.53 17.04
CA GLU A 353 4.57 -14.57 16.12
C GLU A 353 5.30 -14.54 14.78
N ASN A 354 6.63 -14.35 14.80
CA ASN A 354 7.41 -14.34 13.56
C ASN A 354 7.50 -15.73 12.92
N PHE A 355 7.58 -16.78 13.73
CA PHE A 355 7.55 -18.15 13.21
C PHE A 355 6.25 -18.41 12.44
N VAL A 356 5.09 -18.16 13.06
CA VAL A 356 3.78 -18.40 12.43
C VAL A 356 3.61 -17.50 11.22
N LEU A 357 4.08 -16.26 11.27
CA LEU A 357 4.04 -15.36 10.12
C LEU A 357 4.78 -15.94 8.92
N LYS A 358 6.01 -16.42 9.12
CA LYS A 358 6.80 -17.07 8.05
C LYS A 358 6.16 -18.38 7.59
N TRP A 359 5.61 -19.17 8.52
CA TRP A 359 4.96 -20.43 8.19
C TRP A 359 3.69 -20.23 7.36
N ILE A 360 2.78 -19.34 7.79
CA ILE A 360 1.58 -18.99 7.00
C ILE A 360 2.01 -18.38 5.66
N THR A 361 3.15 -17.67 5.62
CA THR A 361 3.73 -17.13 4.39
C THR A 361 3.98 -18.21 3.36
N LYS A 362 4.76 -19.21 3.76
CA LYS A 362 5.04 -20.40 2.95
C LYS A 362 3.74 -21.13 2.57
N PHE A 363 2.90 -21.44 3.55
CA PHE A 363 1.64 -22.18 3.35
C PHE A 363 0.73 -21.50 2.33
N THR A 364 0.56 -20.18 2.44
CA THR A 364 -0.31 -19.41 1.55
C THR A 364 0.21 -19.41 0.12
N ASN A 365 1.52 -19.24 -0.07
CA ASN A 365 2.13 -19.32 -1.39
C ASN A 365 1.93 -20.70 -2.02
N ASP A 366 2.13 -21.76 -1.24
CA ASP A 366 2.02 -23.13 -1.72
C ASP A 366 0.56 -23.56 -1.99
N SER A 367 -0.41 -23.05 -1.22
CA SER A 367 -1.82 -23.44 -1.32
C SER A 367 -2.66 -22.55 -2.24
N ILE A 368 -2.32 -21.27 -2.35
CA ILE A 368 -3.11 -20.26 -3.08
C ILE A 368 -2.45 -19.86 -4.41
N PHE A 369 -1.17 -19.51 -4.37
CA PHE A 369 -0.45 -18.81 -5.44
C PHE A 369 0.35 -19.75 -6.37
N LYS A 370 -0.26 -20.86 -6.79
CA LYS A 370 0.35 -21.73 -7.82
C LYS A 370 0.30 -21.05 -9.19
N ALA A 371 1.35 -21.21 -10.00
CA ALA A 371 1.43 -20.67 -11.36
C ALA A 371 0.57 -21.46 -12.38
N ASP A 372 -0.74 -21.53 -12.14
CA ASP A 372 -1.75 -22.18 -12.97
C ASP A 372 -2.99 -21.28 -13.10
N GLN A 373 -3.64 -21.27 -14.28
CA GLN A 373 -4.92 -20.60 -14.49
C GLN A 373 -6.05 -21.18 -13.63
N LYS A 374 -5.90 -22.44 -13.17
CA LYS A 374 -6.80 -23.09 -12.22
C LYS A 374 -6.31 -22.99 -10.78
N SER A 375 -5.34 -22.13 -10.50
CA SER A 375 -4.92 -21.86 -9.13
C SER A 375 -6.08 -21.31 -8.31
N LYS A 376 -6.03 -21.57 -7.00
CA LYS A 376 -7.03 -21.07 -6.07
C LYS A 376 -7.05 -19.54 -6.04
N TYR A 377 -5.90 -18.90 -6.23
CA TYR A 377 -5.80 -17.46 -6.49
C TYR A 377 -6.70 -17.03 -7.66
N MET A 378 -6.53 -17.63 -8.84
CA MET A 378 -7.31 -17.25 -10.03
C MET A 378 -8.80 -17.54 -9.86
N LEU A 379 -9.19 -18.57 -9.11
CA LEU A 379 -10.60 -18.82 -8.76
C LEU A 379 -11.18 -17.71 -7.88
N ILE A 380 -10.41 -17.23 -6.89
CA ILE A 380 -10.82 -16.10 -6.04
C ILE A 380 -10.94 -14.83 -6.89
N VAL A 381 -9.94 -14.54 -7.74
CA VAL A 381 -9.96 -13.40 -8.66
C VAL A 381 -11.19 -13.44 -9.56
N ALA A 382 -11.45 -14.57 -10.22
CA ALA A 382 -12.61 -14.76 -11.08
C ALA A 382 -13.93 -14.53 -10.33
N TYR A 383 -14.04 -15.05 -9.12
CA TYR A 383 -15.22 -14.85 -8.27
C TYR A 383 -15.42 -13.37 -7.91
N VAL A 384 -14.36 -12.66 -7.55
CA VAL A 384 -14.43 -11.24 -7.18
C VAL A 384 -14.80 -10.39 -8.40
N ILE A 385 -14.16 -10.62 -9.55
CA ILE A 385 -14.48 -9.94 -10.82
C ILE A 385 -15.96 -10.15 -11.16
N GLU A 386 -16.42 -11.40 -11.22
CA GLU A 386 -17.80 -11.75 -11.59
C GLU A 386 -18.81 -11.08 -10.64
N LYS A 387 -18.52 -11.06 -9.34
CA LYS A 387 -19.36 -10.39 -8.34
C LYS A 387 -19.54 -8.89 -8.64
N TYR A 388 -18.47 -8.18 -9.00
CA TYR A 388 -18.56 -6.76 -9.37
C TYR A 388 -19.24 -6.56 -10.71
N LEU A 389 -18.88 -7.34 -11.73
CA LEU A 389 -19.50 -7.24 -13.06
C LEU A 389 -21.00 -7.46 -13.01
N LYS A 390 -21.47 -8.48 -12.28
CA LYS A 390 -22.90 -8.76 -12.12
C LYS A 390 -23.66 -7.60 -11.49
N ARG A 391 -23.05 -6.91 -10.53
CA ARG A 391 -23.64 -5.72 -9.90
C ARG A 391 -23.73 -4.55 -10.90
N ILE A 392 -22.67 -4.32 -11.68
CA ILE A 392 -22.66 -3.25 -12.68
C ILE A 392 -23.70 -3.51 -13.76
N ARG A 393 -23.82 -4.75 -14.25
CA ARG A 393 -24.88 -5.14 -15.21
C ARG A 393 -26.26 -4.81 -14.66
N TYR A 394 -26.53 -5.18 -13.41
CA TYR A 394 -27.79 -4.85 -12.74
C TYR A 394 -28.03 -3.32 -12.70
N CYS A 395 -27.04 -2.53 -12.30
CA CYS A 395 -27.17 -1.07 -12.26
C CYS A 395 -27.44 -0.46 -13.65
N LEU A 396 -26.78 -0.99 -14.69
CA LEU A 396 -26.99 -0.55 -16.08
C LEU A 396 -28.40 -0.86 -16.58
N GLU A 397 -28.87 -2.08 -16.36
CA GLU A 397 -30.22 -2.51 -16.73
C GLU A 397 -31.27 -1.70 -15.97
N PHE A 398 -31.06 -1.48 -14.67
CA PHE A 398 -31.94 -0.68 -13.83
C PHE A 398 -32.04 0.78 -14.28
N ALA A 399 -30.91 1.43 -14.56
CA ALA A 399 -30.89 2.80 -15.06
C ALA A 399 -31.57 2.92 -16.43
N THR A 400 -31.33 1.94 -17.31
CA THR A 400 -31.94 1.88 -18.64
C THR A 400 -33.45 1.73 -18.56
N MET A 401 -33.94 0.84 -17.70
CA MET A 401 -35.38 0.62 -17.48
C MET A 401 -36.07 1.90 -17.00
N ILE A 402 -35.54 2.56 -15.95
CA ILE A 402 -36.11 3.80 -15.41
C ILE A 402 -36.15 4.90 -16.47
N SER A 403 -35.08 5.03 -17.26
CA SER A 403 -35.00 6.06 -18.29
C SER A 403 -35.96 5.85 -19.45
N MET A 404 -36.22 4.59 -19.81
CA MET A 404 -37.24 4.25 -20.82
C MET A 404 -38.66 4.52 -20.32
N GLU A 405 -38.98 4.20 -19.07
CA GLU A 405 -40.31 4.42 -18.48
C GLU A 405 -40.63 5.92 -18.29
N SER A 406 -39.62 6.72 -17.95
CA SER A 406 -39.79 8.14 -17.62
C SER A 406 -39.49 9.11 -18.76
N ASN A 407 -39.20 8.61 -19.97
CA ASN A 407 -38.75 9.38 -21.14
C ASN A 407 -37.67 10.41 -20.76
N SER A 408 -36.67 9.95 -19.99
CA SER A 408 -35.66 10.81 -19.38
C SER A 408 -34.53 11.17 -20.33
N ASP A 409 -33.72 12.16 -19.96
CA ASP A 409 -32.47 12.48 -20.65
C ASP A 409 -31.27 11.65 -20.14
N VAL A 410 -30.16 11.78 -20.85
CA VAL A 410 -28.89 11.09 -20.54
C VAL A 410 -28.36 11.47 -19.16
N TYR A 411 -28.56 12.72 -18.73
CA TYR A 411 -28.12 13.17 -17.41
C TYR A 411 -28.84 12.43 -16.28
N LYS A 412 -30.16 12.26 -16.39
CA LYS A 412 -30.94 11.45 -15.45
C LYS A 412 -30.52 9.99 -15.47
N TRP A 413 -30.29 9.40 -16.65
CA TRP A 413 -29.77 8.03 -16.76
C TRP A 413 -28.45 7.87 -16.00
N VAL A 414 -27.49 8.78 -16.23
CA VAL A 414 -26.18 8.76 -15.56
C VAL A 414 -26.31 8.89 -14.05
N LYS A 415 -27.20 9.77 -13.59
CA LYS A 415 -27.42 9.95 -12.15
C LYS A 415 -28.04 8.73 -11.49
N VAL A 416 -29.00 8.07 -12.15
CA VAL A 416 -29.61 6.83 -11.66
C VAL A 416 -28.57 5.71 -11.63
N PHE A 417 -27.77 5.57 -12.70
CA PHE A 417 -26.69 4.61 -12.76
C PHE A 417 -25.65 4.84 -11.65
N GLU A 418 -25.17 6.07 -11.48
CA GLU A 418 -24.19 6.44 -10.44
C GLU A 418 -24.75 6.16 -9.04
N THR A 419 -26.00 6.52 -8.77
CA THR A 419 -26.63 6.30 -7.46
C THR A 419 -26.77 4.80 -7.17
N SER A 420 -27.23 4.02 -8.14
CA SER A 420 -27.36 2.56 -7.99
C SER A 420 -26.00 1.88 -7.83
N LEU A 421 -24.98 2.33 -8.58
CA LEU A 421 -23.63 1.80 -8.48
C LEU A 421 -23.00 2.10 -7.12
N ALA A 422 -23.23 3.29 -6.57
CA ALA A 422 -22.72 3.72 -5.27
C ALA A 422 -23.23 2.86 -4.09
N GLU A 423 -24.37 2.16 -4.25
CA GLU A 423 -24.87 1.20 -3.25
C GLU A 423 -24.07 -0.11 -3.23
N HIS A 424 -23.22 -0.33 -4.22
CA HIS A 424 -22.54 -1.61 -4.45
C HIS A 424 -21.02 -1.50 -4.53
N ILE A 425 -20.52 -0.35 -4.97
CA ILE A 425 -19.11 -0.02 -5.15
C ILE A 425 -18.89 1.41 -4.62
N PRO A 426 -17.80 1.69 -3.88
CA PRO A 426 -17.49 3.04 -3.44
C PRO A 426 -17.23 3.95 -4.65
N VAL A 427 -18.21 4.77 -5.01
CA VAL A 427 -18.11 5.75 -6.10
C VAL A 427 -18.23 7.15 -5.49
N PRO A 428 -17.21 8.02 -5.63
CA PRO A 428 -17.32 9.41 -5.24
C PRO A 428 -18.47 10.10 -5.99
N ILE A 429 -19.26 10.92 -5.30
CA ILE A 429 -20.39 11.63 -5.92
C ILE A 429 -19.88 12.58 -7.01
N GLY A 430 -20.50 12.53 -8.19
CA GLY A 430 -20.10 13.35 -9.35
C GLY A 430 -18.92 12.76 -10.11
N THR A 431 -18.63 11.47 -9.90
CA THR A 431 -17.61 10.76 -10.68
C THR A 431 -18.03 10.67 -12.13
N PHE A 432 -19.32 10.45 -12.38
CA PHE A 432 -19.85 10.38 -13.73
C PHE A 432 -20.41 11.74 -14.15
N SER A 433 -19.93 12.24 -15.28
CA SER A 433 -20.38 13.49 -15.86
C SER A 433 -20.45 13.36 -17.38
N VAL A 434 -21.59 13.79 -17.90
CA VAL A 434 -21.89 13.90 -19.33
C VAL A 434 -22.09 15.37 -19.69
N PRO A 435 -21.57 15.82 -20.84
CA PRO A 435 -21.82 17.17 -21.36
C PRO A 435 -23.31 17.54 -21.41
N ASP A 436 -23.64 18.78 -21.06
CA ASP A 436 -25.01 19.32 -21.07
C ASP A 436 -25.65 19.36 -22.47
N ASN A 437 -24.84 19.26 -23.52
CA ASN A 437 -25.27 19.28 -24.92
C ASN A 437 -25.57 17.89 -25.50
N LEU A 438 -25.34 16.79 -24.78
CA LEU A 438 -25.66 15.44 -25.23
C LEU A 438 -27.17 15.23 -25.24
N LYS A 439 -27.72 15.00 -26.44
CA LYS A 439 -29.15 14.73 -26.66
C LYS A 439 -29.31 13.47 -27.48
N PHE A 440 -29.21 12.32 -26.82
CA PHE A 440 -29.61 11.05 -27.42
C PHE A 440 -30.66 10.35 -26.55
N VAL A 441 -31.46 9.48 -27.18
CA VAL A 441 -32.59 8.80 -26.55
C VAL A 441 -32.45 7.27 -26.67
N ASP A 442 -31.48 6.76 -27.43
CA ASP A 442 -31.28 5.32 -27.61
C ASP A 442 -30.48 4.71 -26.44
N PHE A 443 -31.14 4.65 -25.28
CA PHE A 443 -30.60 4.00 -24.08
C PHE A 443 -30.37 2.49 -24.28
N THR A 444 -31.07 1.86 -25.23
CA THR A 444 -30.83 0.46 -25.60
C THR A 444 -29.44 0.28 -26.20
N ASN A 445 -29.08 1.13 -27.16
CA ASN A 445 -27.78 1.08 -27.81
C ASN A 445 -26.65 1.50 -26.86
N LEU A 446 -26.89 2.49 -25.99
CA LEU A 446 -25.97 2.84 -24.90
C LEU A 446 -25.69 1.62 -24.01
N ASN A 447 -26.76 0.97 -23.50
CA ASN A 447 -26.65 -0.19 -22.63
C ASN A 447 -25.91 -1.34 -23.32
N LYS A 448 -26.26 -1.64 -24.57
CA LYS A 448 -25.60 -2.68 -25.36
C LYS A 448 -24.10 -2.43 -25.51
N CYS A 449 -23.70 -1.22 -25.92
CA CYS A 449 -22.28 -0.88 -26.08
C CYS A 449 -21.50 -0.99 -24.76
N PHE A 450 -22.14 -0.66 -23.64
CA PHE A 450 -21.54 -0.77 -22.32
C PHE A 450 -21.40 -2.24 -21.90
N LEU A 451 -22.43 -3.06 -22.10
CA LEU A 451 -22.42 -4.49 -21.79
C LEU A 451 -21.37 -5.25 -22.62
N ASP A 452 -21.21 -4.91 -23.90
CA ASP A 452 -20.17 -5.49 -24.75
C ASP A 452 -18.77 -5.20 -24.18
N GLN A 453 -18.51 -3.95 -23.75
CA GLN A 453 -17.25 -3.58 -23.10
C GLN A 453 -17.03 -4.26 -21.74
N LEU A 454 -18.09 -4.48 -20.96
CA LEU A 454 -17.99 -5.23 -19.70
C LEU A 454 -17.60 -6.69 -19.91
N ASN A 455 -18.04 -7.32 -21.01
CA ASN A 455 -17.60 -8.66 -21.37
C ASN A 455 -16.10 -8.67 -21.69
N ASP A 456 -15.64 -7.73 -22.52
CA ASP A 456 -14.22 -7.61 -22.86
C ASP A 456 -13.34 -7.32 -21.63
N MET A 457 -13.87 -6.53 -20.67
CA MET A 457 -13.19 -6.24 -19.41
C MET A 457 -12.93 -7.49 -18.57
N GLN A 458 -13.88 -8.43 -18.55
CA GLN A 458 -13.77 -9.66 -17.77
C GLN A 458 -12.52 -10.44 -18.19
N ASP A 459 -12.38 -10.65 -19.50
CA ASP A 459 -11.27 -11.40 -20.08
C ASP A 459 -9.95 -10.66 -19.93
N SER A 460 -9.97 -9.33 -20.09
CA SER A 460 -8.81 -8.45 -19.90
C SER A 460 -8.29 -8.50 -18.47
N LEU A 461 -9.16 -8.32 -17.47
CA LEU A 461 -8.79 -8.35 -16.05
C LEU A 461 -8.28 -9.73 -15.64
N LEU A 462 -8.95 -10.81 -16.06
CA LEU A 462 -8.49 -12.17 -15.80
C LEU A 462 -7.09 -12.42 -16.37
N SER A 463 -6.82 -11.93 -17.58
CA SER A 463 -5.50 -12.06 -18.22
C SER A 463 -4.43 -11.24 -17.50
N GLU A 464 -4.76 -10.03 -17.05
CA GLU A 464 -3.86 -9.16 -16.30
C GLU A 464 -3.44 -9.79 -14.96
N PHE A 465 -4.42 -10.17 -14.13
CA PHE A 465 -4.13 -10.82 -12.84
C PHE A 465 -3.39 -12.17 -13.00
N HIS A 466 -3.67 -12.90 -14.08
CA HIS A 466 -2.92 -14.13 -14.38
C HIS A 466 -1.44 -13.84 -14.70
N ASN A 467 -1.16 -12.79 -15.46
CA ASN A 467 0.23 -12.40 -15.76
C ASN A 467 0.94 -11.90 -14.50
N ASP A 468 0.27 -11.10 -13.67
CA ASP A 468 0.83 -10.63 -12.40
C ASP A 468 1.13 -11.76 -11.42
N SER A 469 0.29 -12.81 -11.40
CA SER A 469 0.52 -14.02 -10.59
C SER A 469 1.80 -14.77 -10.99
N LYS A 470 2.22 -14.67 -12.26
CA LYS A 470 3.45 -15.31 -12.76
C LYS A 470 4.71 -14.51 -12.46
N THR A 471 4.58 -13.20 -12.24
CA THR A 471 5.71 -12.29 -12.13
C THR A 471 5.94 -11.73 -10.72
N VAL A 472 4.93 -11.59 -9.85
CA VAL A 472 5.05 -10.70 -8.67
C VAL A 472 4.41 -11.19 -7.36
N PHE A 473 3.43 -12.10 -7.33
CA PHE A 473 2.72 -12.37 -6.07
C PHE A 473 3.27 -13.53 -5.23
N PHE A 474 4.18 -13.19 -4.31
CA PHE A 474 4.34 -13.91 -3.04
C PHE A 474 3.56 -13.15 -1.97
N TRP A 475 2.74 -13.85 -1.17
CA TRP A 475 2.19 -13.29 0.07
C TRP A 475 3.37 -12.93 0.98
N LYS A 476 3.54 -11.65 1.33
CA LYS A 476 4.67 -11.16 2.15
C LYS A 476 4.36 -11.18 3.65
N GLY A 477 3.41 -12.00 4.08
CA GLY A 477 2.98 -12.07 5.48
C GLY A 477 2.08 -10.89 5.88
N ARG A 478 2.49 -10.11 6.88
CA ARG A 478 1.67 -9.06 7.53
C ARG A 478 1.27 -7.92 6.60
N GLU A 479 1.99 -7.79 5.49
CA GLU A 479 1.77 -6.83 4.41
C GLU A 479 0.53 -7.12 3.53
N SER A 480 -0.34 -8.04 3.93
CA SER A 480 -1.50 -8.47 3.13
C SER A 480 -2.73 -8.77 3.98
N LEU A 481 -2.67 -8.38 5.26
CA LEU A 481 -3.77 -8.32 6.24
C LEU A 481 -4.09 -6.85 6.47
#